data_AF-A0A1D7ZVV2-F1
#
_entry.id   AF-A0A1D7ZVV2-F1
#
_cell.length_a   1.000
_cell.length_b   1.000
_cell.length_c   1.000
_cell.angle_alpha   90.00
_cell.angle_beta   90.00
_cell.angle_gamma   90.00
#
_symmetry.space_group_name_H-M   'P 1'
#
loop_
_entity.id
_entity.type
_entity.pdbx_description
1 polymer ?
#
loop_
_entity_poly.entity_id
_entity_poly.type
_entity_poly.pdbx_seq_one_letter_code
_entity_poly.pdbx_strand_id
1 'polypeptide(L)'
;MEVPKVARDQLEIKDGEPLAMWVEGNQLVIRPLRLGDSLPQIKLRWYFGPALVLTLLFYADMINQGYHLLPLVGGDSVASASLYLATLSGLLAFASTFISQKRHHRGRAQEFSWRAMISIMVACGTITAFSLVAGAWLVGSLFHGAVFDIYTAGALIFLVIAMVTYIMINLAMTISPGVITNLMTFMIIGGVFFSMLTNSNKDWWRHNFSFLGTANSSNSWQFNITLIFSAMLMLTLIDYLFVNLSKKYPGWRVQVTRWLLNLMAACLGGVGLFPNDPRFHLLHDRIAMWMVYTMLILVVVVRWTMPMMTKTFLTLSYVIGGVLAVSYIAFKFVRYLSLTAFEMLAFGIAFSWILLLFQLIEAVVQRDVRLFTVELVAEENDEVSH
;
A
#
# COMPACT_ATOMS: atom_id res chain seq x y z
N MET A 1 1.51 -32.77 -24.12
CA MET A 1 0.54 -31.76 -23.61
C MET A 1 0.24 -30.77 -24.73
N GLU A 2 -1.00 -30.73 -25.24
CA GLU A 2 -1.37 -29.73 -26.26
C GLU A 2 -1.96 -28.48 -25.62
N VAL A 3 -1.27 -27.35 -25.71
CA VAL A 3 -1.80 -26.06 -25.24
C VAL A 3 -2.78 -25.51 -26.30
N PRO A 4 -4.04 -25.21 -25.93
CA PRO A 4 -5.04 -24.69 -26.87
C PRO A 4 -4.54 -23.44 -27.61
N LYS A 5 -4.84 -23.33 -28.92
CA LYS A 5 -4.42 -22.19 -29.76
C LYS A 5 -4.81 -20.84 -29.15
N VAL A 6 -6.01 -20.75 -28.58
CA VAL A 6 -6.50 -19.53 -27.90
C VAL A 6 -5.62 -19.12 -26.72
N ALA A 7 -5.06 -20.08 -25.98
CA ALA A 7 -4.14 -19.79 -24.88
C ALA A 7 -2.74 -19.39 -25.40
N ARG A 8 -2.28 -20.02 -26.49
CA ARG A 8 -1.02 -19.65 -27.17
C ARG A 8 -1.05 -18.22 -27.72
N ASP A 9 -2.14 -17.85 -28.38
CA ASP A 9 -2.32 -16.51 -28.95
C ASP A 9 -2.37 -15.43 -27.85
N GLN A 10 -2.99 -15.73 -26.70
CA GLN A 10 -3.05 -14.82 -25.55
C GLN A 10 -1.70 -14.63 -24.84
N LEU A 11 -0.88 -15.68 -24.85
CA LEU A 11 0.46 -15.66 -24.24
C LEU A 11 1.54 -15.21 -25.23
N GLU A 12 1.17 -14.89 -26.48
CA GLU A 12 2.09 -14.55 -27.58
C GLU A 12 3.20 -15.61 -27.78
N ILE A 13 2.86 -16.89 -27.56
CA ILE A 13 3.80 -18.01 -27.68
C ILE A 13 3.86 -18.42 -29.16
N LYS A 14 5.06 -18.44 -29.74
CA LYS A 14 5.26 -18.92 -31.11
C LYS A 14 5.31 -20.44 -31.15
N ASP A 15 4.90 -21.02 -32.29
CA ASP A 15 5.02 -22.47 -32.49
C ASP A 15 6.49 -22.91 -32.40
N GLY A 16 6.77 -23.91 -31.57
CA GLY A 16 8.12 -24.44 -31.32
C GLY A 16 8.93 -23.75 -30.21
N GLU A 17 8.36 -22.77 -29.49
CA GLU A 17 9.04 -22.11 -28.38
C GLU A 17 9.10 -23.02 -27.12
N PRO A 18 10.27 -23.18 -26.45
CA PRO A 18 10.38 -24.05 -25.28
C PRO A 18 9.58 -23.51 -24.09
N LEU A 19 8.78 -24.39 -23.47
CA LEU A 19 7.98 -24.10 -22.28
C LEU A 19 8.57 -24.78 -21.05
N ALA A 20 8.64 -24.05 -19.94
CA ALA A 20 8.90 -24.58 -18.62
C ALA A 20 7.57 -25.00 -17.97
N MET A 21 7.57 -26.17 -17.34
CA MET A 21 6.45 -26.68 -16.55
C MET A 21 6.97 -27.06 -15.16
N TRP A 22 6.30 -26.58 -14.11
CA TRP A 22 6.57 -27.02 -12.73
C TRP A 22 5.27 -27.08 -11.93
N VAL A 23 5.33 -27.76 -10.79
CA VAL A 23 4.22 -27.85 -9.84
C VAL A 23 4.44 -26.78 -8.77
N GLU A 24 3.47 -25.88 -8.60
CA GLU A 24 3.48 -24.87 -7.56
C GLU A 24 2.24 -25.04 -6.69
N GLY A 25 2.43 -25.57 -5.47
CA GLY A 25 1.32 -26.01 -4.62
C GLY A 25 0.53 -27.15 -5.25
N ASN A 26 -0.78 -26.95 -5.46
CA ASN A 26 -1.67 -27.91 -6.12
C ASN A 26 -2.04 -27.46 -7.56
N GLN A 27 -1.14 -26.74 -8.22
CA GLN A 27 -1.33 -26.19 -9.57
C GLN A 27 -0.16 -26.57 -10.47
N LEU A 28 -0.48 -26.84 -11.73
CA LEU A 28 0.51 -27.00 -12.81
C LEU A 28 0.72 -25.63 -13.46
N VAL A 29 1.94 -25.10 -13.37
CA VAL A 29 2.30 -23.79 -13.94
C VAL A 29 3.12 -24.02 -15.20
N ILE A 30 2.68 -23.40 -16.31
CA ILE A 30 3.38 -23.45 -17.60
C ILE A 30 3.72 -22.04 -18.02
N ARG A 31 5.00 -21.79 -18.32
CA ARG A 31 5.49 -20.50 -18.83
C ARG A 31 6.48 -20.70 -19.96
N PRO A 32 6.62 -19.72 -20.89
CA PRO A 32 7.76 -19.66 -21.79
C PRO A 32 9.07 -19.73 -21.00
N LEU A 33 10.06 -20.49 -21.48
CA LEU A 33 11.41 -20.57 -20.91
C LEU A 33 12.21 -19.28 -21.21
N ARG A 34 11.58 -18.11 -21.10
CA ARG A 34 12.21 -16.79 -21.18
C ARG A 34 12.66 -16.41 -19.78
N LEU A 35 13.80 -16.96 -19.35
CA LEU A 35 14.41 -16.68 -18.03
C LEU A 35 14.52 -15.16 -17.74
N GLY A 36 14.69 -14.33 -18.78
CA GLY A 36 14.77 -12.87 -18.68
C GLY A 36 13.45 -12.13 -18.39
N ASP A 37 12.28 -12.73 -18.63
CA ASP A 37 10.96 -12.07 -18.52
C ASP A 37 10.34 -12.17 -17.12
N SER A 38 10.90 -13.02 -16.25
CA SER A 38 10.37 -13.27 -14.91
C SER A 38 10.72 -12.18 -13.88
N LEU A 39 11.76 -11.38 -14.16
CA LEU A 39 12.17 -10.24 -13.35
C LEU A 39 11.92 -8.94 -14.12
N PRO A 40 11.36 -7.89 -13.50
CA PRO A 40 11.26 -6.59 -14.13
C PRO A 40 12.66 -6.07 -14.49
N GLN A 41 13.05 -6.14 -15.77
CA GLN A 41 14.35 -5.65 -16.23
C GLN A 41 14.34 -4.12 -16.35
N ILE A 42 14.41 -3.44 -15.21
CA ILE A 42 14.59 -1.99 -15.18
C ILE A 42 16.00 -1.68 -15.67
N LYS A 43 16.11 -1.11 -16.87
CA LYS A 43 17.40 -0.69 -17.43
C LYS A 43 18.06 0.31 -16.48
N LEU A 44 19.35 0.10 -16.17
CA LEU A 44 20.15 0.91 -15.24
C LEU A 44 19.96 2.42 -15.42
N ARG A 45 19.94 2.87 -16.69
CA ARG A 45 19.75 4.28 -17.07
C ARG A 45 18.52 4.96 -16.46
N TRP A 46 17.44 4.23 -16.19
CA TRP A 46 16.19 4.82 -15.70
C TRP A 46 16.24 5.27 -14.24
N TYR A 47 17.15 4.70 -13.44
CA TYR A 47 17.32 5.11 -12.04
C TYR A 47 18.70 5.71 -11.78
N PHE A 48 19.77 5.26 -12.46
CA PHE A 48 21.09 5.88 -12.37
C PHE A 48 21.14 7.25 -13.07
N GLY A 49 20.44 7.42 -14.20
CA GLY A 49 20.44 8.67 -14.95
C GLY A 49 19.91 9.85 -14.10
N PRO A 50 18.67 9.77 -13.58
CA PRO A 50 18.14 10.80 -12.70
C PRO A 50 18.97 11.01 -11.43
N ALA A 51 19.48 9.92 -10.82
CA ALA A 51 20.34 10.01 -9.64
C ALA A 51 21.63 10.78 -9.93
N LEU A 52 22.27 10.52 -11.07
CA LEU A 52 23.51 11.17 -11.48
C LEU A 52 23.26 12.66 -11.73
N VAL A 53 22.20 13.01 -12.47
CA VAL A 53 21.84 14.42 -12.73
C VAL A 53 21.57 15.18 -11.42
N LEU A 54 20.74 14.62 -10.53
CA LEU A 54 20.39 15.28 -9.27
C LEU A 54 21.59 15.40 -8.33
N THR A 55 22.49 14.42 -8.31
CA THR A 55 23.73 14.48 -7.52
C THR A 55 24.71 15.52 -8.07
N LEU A 56 24.83 15.64 -9.40
CA LEU A 56 25.64 16.70 -10.01
C LEU A 56 25.09 18.10 -9.73
N LEU A 57 23.76 18.26 -9.77
CA LEU A 57 23.11 19.51 -9.39
C LEU A 57 23.34 19.85 -7.91
N PHE A 58 23.26 18.84 -7.03
CA PHE A 58 23.59 18.98 -5.62
C PHE A 58 25.06 19.42 -5.42
N TYR A 59 26.01 18.81 -6.15
CA TYR A 59 27.41 19.23 -6.08
C TYR A 59 27.62 20.67 -6.53
N ALA A 60 27.00 21.07 -7.64
CA ALA A 60 27.11 22.44 -8.14
C ALA A 60 26.59 23.45 -7.09
N ASP A 61 25.49 23.12 -6.42
CA ASP A 61 24.92 23.95 -5.35
C ASP A 61 25.84 24.03 -4.12
N MET A 62 26.37 22.90 -3.64
CA MET A 62 27.28 22.88 -2.49
C MET A 62 28.59 23.64 -2.74
N ILE A 63 29.15 23.52 -3.94
CA ILE A 63 30.34 24.28 -4.33
C ILE A 63 30.04 25.78 -4.38
N ASN A 64 28.88 26.17 -4.93
CA ASN A 64 28.47 27.56 -5.00
C ASN A 64 28.24 28.18 -3.62
N GLN A 65 27.75 27.39 -2.66
CA GLN A 65 27.55 27.83 -1.27
C GLN A 65 28.81 27.76 -0.41
N GLY A 66 29.91 27.21 -0.93
CA GLY A 66 31.19 27.08 -0.21
C GLY A 66 31.20 25.98 0.86
N TYR A 67 30.26 25.02 0.81
CA TYR A 67 30.23 23.90 1.72
C TYR A 67 31.23 22.82 1.32
N HIS A 68 32.15 22.49 2.23
CA HIS A 68 33.14 21.42 2.04
C HIS A 68 32.89 20.19 2.91
N LEU A 69 32.09 20.36 3.97
CA LEU A 69 31.77 19.35 4.96
C LEU A 69 30.28 19.39 5.24
N LEU A 70 29.63 18.24 5.21
CA LEU A 70 28.17 18.11 5.38
C LEU A 70 27.84 17.14 6.51
N PRO A 71 27.01 17.53 7.48
CA PRO A 71 26.59 16.61 8.53
C PRO A 71 25.71 15.49 7.97
N LEU A 72 25.72 14.34 8.64
CA LEU A 72 24.89 13.20 8.26
C LEU A 72 23.39 13.47 8.45
N VAL A 73 23.04 14.12 9.56
CA VAL A 73 21.65 14.44 9.96
C VAL A 73 21.56 15.91 10.38
N GLY A 74 20.45 16.57 10.06
CA GLY A 74 20.21 17.99 10.34
C GLY A 74 19.39 18.66 9.23
N GLY A 75 19.22 19.99 9.33
CA GLY A 75 18.52 20.79 8.31
C GLY A 75 19.22 20.76 6.95
N ASP A 76 20.53 21.06 6.94
CA ASP A 76 21.39 21.00 5.76
C ASP A 76 22.34 19.80 5.89
N SER A 77 21.87 18.62 5.50
CA SER A 77 22.55 17.35 5.76
C SER A 77 22.40 16.36 4.60
N VAL A 78 23.21 15.30 4.64
CA VAL A 78 23.07 14.16 3.72
C VAL A 78 21.64 13.60 3.78
N ALA A 79 21.07 13.48 4.99
CA ALA A 79 19.72 12.98 5.20
C ALA A 79 18.64 13.88 4.60
N SER A 80 18.71 15.20 4.80
CA SER A 80 17.70 16.12 4.27
C SER A 80 17.78 16.24 2.74
N ALA A 81 18.99 16.32 2.17
CA ALA A 81 19.18 16.30 0.72
C ALA A 81 18.65 14.99 0.11
N SER A 82 18.96 13.85 0.73
CA SER A 82 18.43 12.55 0.31
C SER A 82 16.90 12.50 0.39
N LEU A 83 16.30 13.01 1.47
CA LEU A 83 14.85 13.07 1.64
C LEU A 83 14.18 13.82 0.47
N TYR A 84 14.64 15.03 0.16
CA TYR A 84 14.02 15.85 -0.88
C TYR A 84 14.28 15.29 -2.29
N LEU A 85 15.53 15.02 -2.63
CA LEU A 85 15.92 14.62 -3.99
C LEU A 85 15.41 13.23 -4.33
N ALA A 86 15.51 12.26 -3.40
CA ALA A 86 15.07 10.90 -3.65
C ALA A 86 13.54 10.81 -3.72
N THR A 87 12.81 11.52 -2.85
CA THR A 87 11.34 11.55 -2.90
C THR A 87 10.85 12.20 -4.20
N LEU A 88 11.45 13.33 -4.61
CA LEU A 88 11.10 13.99 -5.87
C LEU A 88 11.38 13.09 -7.07
N SER A 89 12.58 12.53 -7.16
CA SER A 89 12.99 11.61 -8.24
C SER A 89 12.07 10.39 -8.31
N GLY A 90 11.81 9.76 -7.16
CA GLY A 90 10.93 8.61 -7.04
C GLY A 90 9.50 8.90 -7.47
N LEU A 91 8.92 10.04 -7.07
CA LEU A 91 7.57 10.45 -7.48
C LEU A 91 7.47 10.68 -8.99
N LEU A 92 8.45 11.37 -9.59
CA LEU A 92 8.50 11.60 -11.03
C LEU A 92 8.68 10.29 -11.80
N ALA A 93 9.52 9.39 -11.28
CA ALA A 93 9.74 8.07 -11.88
C ALA A 93 8.51 7.17 -11.79
N PHE A 94 7.80 7.18 -10.65
CA PHE A 94 6.52 6.49 -10.49
C PHE A 94 5.49 7.03 -11.49
N ALA A 95 5.29 8.36 -11.52
CA ALA A 95 4.33 9.00 -12.40
C ALA A 95 4.61 8.72 -13.88
N SER A 96 5.85 8.91 -14.32
CA SER A 96 6.25 8.66 -15.71
C SER A 96 6.08 7.19 -16.10
N THR A 97 6.43 6.25 -15.21
CA THR A 97 6.26 4.81 -15.44
C THR A 97 4.77 4.42 -15.50
N PHE A 98 3.95 4.96 -14.60
CA PHE A 98 2.49 4.73 -14.60
C PHE A 98 1.83 5.29 -15.87
N ILE A 99 2.16 6.53 -16.24
CA ILE A 99 1.66 7.20 -17.45
C ILE A 99 2.10 6.43 -18.70
N SER A 100 3.36 6.01 -18.77
CA SER A 100 3.91 5.27 -19.91
C SER A 100 3.18 3.94 -20.11
N GLN A 101 3.03 3.14 -19.06
CA GLN A 101 2.27 1.88 -19.10
C GLN A 101 0.83 2.11 -19.61
N LYS A 102 0.18 3.15 -19.09
CA LYS A 102 -1.21 3.45 -19.45
C LYS A 102 -1.38 3.95 -20.88
N ARG A 103 -0.46 4.79 -21.37
CA ARG A 103 -0.48 5.30 -22.76
C ARG A 103 -0.13 4.24 -23.79
N HIS A 104 0.77 3.33 -23.47
CA HIS A 104 1.18 2.26 -24.37
C HIS A 104 0.35 0.98 -24.23
N HIS A 105 -0.73 0.99 -23.42
CA HIS A 105 -1.60 -0.16 -23.16
C HIS A 105 -0.81 -1.42 -22.77
N ARG A 106 0.16 -1.26 -21.87
CA ARG A 106 1.05 -2.33 -21.41
C ARG A 106 1.18 -2.28 -19.90
N GLY A 107 1.25 -3.47 -19.27
CA GLY A 107 1.50 -3.61 -17.82
C GLY A 107 0.26 -3.43 -16.95
N ARG A 108 0.44 -3.58 -15.63
CA ARG A 108 -0.67 -3.66 -14.66
C ARG A 108 -1.36 -2.32 -14.41
N ALA A 109 -0.68 -1.20 -14.63
CA ALA A 109 -1.25 0.13 -14.39
C ALA A 109 -2.46 0.45 -15.30
N GLN A 110 -2.63 -0.25 -16.44
CA GLN A 110 -3.75 -0.06 -17.35
C GLN A 110 -5.11 -0.38 -16.70
N GLU A 111 -5.15 -1.34 -15.78
CA GLU A 111 -6.40 -1.77 -15.13
C GLU A 111 -6.91 -0.76 -14.10
N PHE A 112 -6.08 0.21 -13.71
CA PHE A 112 -6.40 1.21 -12.69
C PHE A 112 -6.89 2.51 -13.33
N SER A 113 -7.80 3.21 -12.63
CA SER A 113 -8.31 4.52 -13.06
C SER A 113 -7.22 5.61 -13.01
N TRP A 114 -7.39 6.72 -13.75
CA TRP A 114 -6.40 7.83 -13.69
C TRP A 114 -6.34 8.49 -12.31
N ARG A 115 -7.44 8.46 -11.56
CA ARG A 115 -7.52 8.95 -10.17
C ARG A 115 -6.71 8.08 -9.21
N ALA A 116 -6.62 6.77 -9.47
CA ALA A 116 -5.81 5.84 -8.70
C ALA A 116 -4.32 6.24 -8.71
N MET A 117 -3.83 6.75 -9.86
CA MET A 117 -2.44 7.20 -9.98
C MET A 117 -2.08 8.22 -8.91
N ILE A 118 -2.89 9.26 -8.75
CA ILE A 118 -2.63 10.34 -7.80
C ILE A 118 -2.64 9.78 -6.37
N SER A 119 -3.64 8.97 -6.04
CA SER A 119 -3.80 8.38 -4.72
C SER A 119 -2.63 7.49 -4.32
N ILE A 120 -2.23 6.58 -5.22
CA ILE A 120 -1.11 5.66 -5.00
C ILE A 120 0.20 6.44 -4.95
N MET A 121 0.43 7.36 -5.90
CA MET A 121 1.66 8.16 -5.97
C MET A 121 1.89 8.96 -4.69
N VAL A 122 0.86 9.66 -4.20
CA VAL A 122 0.95 10.44 -2.97
C VAL A 122 1.22 9.54 -1.77
N ALA A 123 0.52 8.41 -1.64
CA ALA A 123 0.76 7.47 -0.55
C ALA A 123 2.19 6.90 -0.58
N CYS A 124 2.70 6.49 -1.74
CA CYS A 124 4.07 5.99 -1.89
C CYS A 124 5.10 7.07 -1.58
N GLY A 125 4.85 8.32 -1.98
CA GLY A 125 5.68 9.47 -1.62
C GLY A 125 5.75 9.69 -0.12
N THR A 126 4.62 9.66 0.57
CA THR A 126 4.56 9.82 2.02
C THR A 126 5.22 8.64 2.76
N ILE A 127 4.99 7.40 2.32
CA ILE A 127 5.68 6.23 2.89
C ILE A 127 7.19 6.36 2.71
N THR A 128 7.65 6.79 1.53
CA THR A 128 9.07 7.02 1.24
C THR A 128 9.64 8.10 2.15
N ALA A 129 8.95 9.25 2.27
CA ALA A 129 9.38 10.34 3.13
C ALA A 129 9.50 9.92 4.59
N PHE A 130 8.49 9.23 5.14
CA PHE A 130 8.52 8.70 6.51
C PHE A 130 9.64 7.67 6.70
N SER A 131 9.85 6.78 5.73
CA SER A 131 10.92 5.78 5.80
C SER A 131 12.30 6.43 5.80
N LEU A 132 12.51 7.47 4.99
CA LEU A 132 13.77 8.22 4.94
C LEU A 132 14.01 9.02 6.23
N VAL A 133 12.98 9.68 6.78
CA VAL A 133 13.11 10.40 8.07
C VAL A 133 13.39 9.42 9.22
N ALA A 134 12.67 8.29 9.29
CA ALA A 134 12.91 7.27 10.30
C ALA A 134 14.32 6.65 10.17
N GLY A 135 14.75 6.35 8.93
CA GLY A 135 16.09 5.86 8.66
C GLY A 135 17.18 6.86 9.03
N ALA A 136 16.99 8.15 8.70
CA ALA A 136 17.89 9.22 9.10
C ALA A 136 17.99 9.36 10.61
N TRP A 137 16.87 9.30 11.33
CA TRP A 137 16.84 9.31 12.79
C TRP A 137 17.63 8.13 13.39
N LEU A 138 17.43 6.92 12.85
CA LEU A 138 18.13 5.72 13.31
C LEU A 138 19.65 5.84 13.08
N VAL A 139 20.06 6.19 11.87
CA VAL A 139 21.48 6.34 11.50
C VAL A 139 22.12 7.48 12.29
N GLY A 140 21.44 8.62 12.46
CA GLY A 140 21.92 9.73 13.30
C GLY A 140 22.13 9.34 14.76
N SER A 141 21.28 8.46 15.29
CA SER A 141 21.42 7.93 16.64
C SER A 141 22.60 6.94 16.78
N LEU A 142 23.05 6.33 15.68
CA LEU A 142 24.20 5.43 15.68
C LEU A 142 25.52 6.18 15.45
N PHE A 143 25.49 7.21 14.61
CA PHE A 143 26.67 7.95 14.15
C PHE A 143 26.59 9.42 14.60
N HIS A 144 26.61 9.63 15.91
CA HIS A 144 26.52 10.98 16.50
C HIS A 144 27.66 11.88 16.02
N GLY A 145 27.29 13.05 15.47
CA GLY A 145 28.26 14.05 15.00
C GLY A 145 29.01 13.66 13.73
N ALA A 146 28.56 12.66 12.99
CA ALA A 146 29.18 12.29 11.72
C ALA A 146 29.05 13.40 10.68
N VAL A 147 30.18 13.76 10.07
CA VAL A 147 30.31 14.76 9.02
C VAL A 147 31.13 14.16 7.90
N PHE A 148 30.72 14.41 6.66
CA PHE A 148 31.35 13.87 5.45
C PHE A 148 31.86 14.99 4.57
N ASP A 149 32.94 14.74 3.84
CA ASP A 149 33.33 15.58 2.71
C ASP A 149 32.26 15.52 1.61
N ILE A 150 32.27 16.48 0.69
CA ILE A 150 31.25 16.59 -0.34
C ILE A 150 31.16 15.31 -1.18
N TYR A 151 32.29 14.67 -1.52
CA TYR A 151 32.31 13.53 -2.43
C TYR A 151 31.68 12.30 -1.79
N THR A 152 31.99 12.06 -0.51
CA THR A 152 31.34 11.00 0.27
C THR A 152 29.85 11.28 0.46
N ALA A 153 29.49 12.52 0.79
CA ALA A 153 28.08 12.94 0.94
C ALA A 153 27.28 12.73 -0.35
N GLY A 154 27.81 13.16 -1.49
CA GLY A 154 27.14 13.00 -2.78
C GLY A 154 27.07 11.54 -3.24
N ALA A 155 28.06 10.70 -2.93
CA ALA A 155 27.96 9.26 -3.18
C ALA A 155 26.82 8.60 -2.39
N LEU A 156 26.65 8.98 -1.11
CA LEU A 156 25.53 8.51 -0.28
C LEU A 156 24.18 9.00 -0.81
N ILE A 157 24.08 10.28 -1.17
CA ILE A 157 22.86 10.87 -1.75
C ILE A 157 22.51 10.16 -3.07
N PHE A 158 23.49 9.97 -3.96
CA PHE A 158 23.31 9.24 -5.22
C PHE A 158 22.74 7.85 -4.99
N LEU A 159 23.29 7.10 -4.03
CA LEU A 159 22.84 5.75 -3.71
C LEU A 159 21.37 5.76 -3.26
N VAL A 160 21.00 6.68 -2.38
CA VAL A 160 19.62 6.78 -1.88
C VAL A 160 18.66 7.18 -3.00
N ILE A 161 19.02 8.15 -3.85
CA ILE A 161 18.19 8.54 -5.01
C ILE A 161 18.02 7.35 -5.96
N ALA A 162 19.11 6.66 -6.33
CA ALA A 162 19.06 5.52 -7.24
C ALA A 162 18.19 4.39 -6.68
N MET A 163 18.33 4.08 -5.37
CA MET A 163 17.54 3.05 -4.69
C MET A 163 16.05 3.40 -4.65
N VAL A 164 15.69 4.61 -4.20
CA VAL A 164 14.29 5.04 -4.11
C VAL A 164 13.65 5.11 -5.49
N THR A 165 14.36 5.65 -6.49
CA THR A 165 13.87 5.71 -7.86
C THR A 165 13.65 4.32 -8.45
N TYR A 166 14.56 3.37 -8.21
CA TYR A 166 14.36 1.97 -8.59
C TYR A 166 13.12 1.36 -7.93
N ILE A 167 12.96 1.52 -6.60
CA ILE A 167 11.81 1.00 -5.86
C ILE A 167 10.50 1.57 -6.41
N MET A 168 10.46 2.87 -6.71
CA MET A 168 9.27 3.54 -7.21
C MET A 168 8.91 3.11 -8.65
N ILE A 169 9.91 2.90 -9.51
CA ILE A 169 9.68 2.32 -10.85
C ILE A 169 9.14 0.89 -10.72
N ASN A 170 9.77 0.07 -9.87
CA ASN A 170 9.36 -1.31 -9.64
C ASN A 170 7.92 -1.38 -9.10
N LEU A 171 7.59 -0.51 -8.14
CA LEU A 171 6.26 -0.40 -7.58
C LEU A 171 5.23 -0.03 -8.66
N ALA A 172 5.54 0.92 -9.53
CA ALA A 172 4.67 1.31 -10.64
C ALA A 172 4.43 0.17 -11.65
N MET A 173 5.40 -0.71 -11.87
CA MET A 173 5.26 -1.87 -12.77
C MET A 173 4.54 -3.07 -12.13
N THR A 174 4.56 -3.15 -10.81
CA THR A 174 4.03 -4.30 -10.06
C THR A 174 2.72 -4.00 -9.35
N ILE A 175 2.11 -2.83 -9.58
CA ILE A 175 0.83 -2.43 -8.97
C ILE A 175 -0.20 -3.54 -9.13
N SER A 176 -0.77 -3.96 -8.01
CA SER A 176 -1.87 -4.91 -7.92
C SER A 176 -2.75 -4.53 -6.72
N PRO A 177 -3.96 -5.10 -6.59
CA PRO A 177 -4.81 -4.87 -5.44
C PRO A 177 -4.11 -5.27 -4.12
N GLY A 178 -3.37 -6.38 -4.12
CA GLY A 178 -2.56 -6.82 -2.99
C GLY A 178 -1.45 -5.84 -2.63
N VAL A 179 -0.77 -5.25 -3.63
CA VAL A 179 0.22 -4.18 -3.38
C VAL A 179 -0.44 -2.97 -2.74
N ILE A 180 -1.61 -2.53 -3.21
CA ILE A 180 -2.36 -1.41 -2.61
C ILE A 180 -2.79 -1.73 -1.18
N THR A 181 -3.21 -2.97 -0.92
CA THR A 181 -3.56 -3.46 0.43
C THR A 181 -2.34 -3.40 1.36
N ASN A 182 -1.16 -3.81 0.87
CA ASN A 182 0.09 -3.70 1.61
C ASN A 182 0.48 -2.25 1.87
N LEU A 183 0.40 -1.38 0.86
CA LEU A 183 0.66 0.06 1.01
C LEU A 183 -0.26 0.69 2.05
N MET A 184 -1.55 0.34 2.05
CA MET A 184 -2.52 0.81 3.04
C MET A 184 -2.16 0.33 4.44
N THR A 185 -1.74 -0.93 4.56
CA THR A 185 -1.30 -1.52 5.83
C THR A 185 -0.04 -0.83 6.37
N PHE A 186 0.98 -0.64 5.53
CA PHE A 186 2.19 0.09 5.90
C PHE A 186 1.92 1.55 6.23
N MET A 187 1.02 2.20 5.51
CA MET A 187 0.60 3.57 5.80
C MET A 187 -0.04 3.65 7.18
N ILE A 188 -1.08 2.84 7.45
CA ILE A 188 -1.80 2.88 8.73
C ILE A 188 -0.88 2.50 9.90
N ILE A 189 -0.26 1.33 9.83
CA ILE A 189 0.55 0.83 10.95
C ILE A 189 1.78 1.73 11.08
N GLY A 190 2.57 1.90 10.02
CA GLY A 190 3.79 2.69 10.07
C GLY A 190 3.53 4.14 10.45
N GLY A 191 2.54 4.79 9.85
CA GLY A 191 2.23 6.19 10.10
C GLY A 191 1.67 6.47 11.50
N VAL A 192 0.78 5.63 12.02
CA VAL A 192 0.28 5.74 13.40
C VAL A 192 1.40 5.50 14.40
N PHE A 193 2.16 4.41 14.24
CA PHE A 193 3.29 4.11 15.13
C PHE A 193 4.34 5.21 15.10
N PHE A 194 4.67 5.73 13.92
CA PHE A 194 5.60 6.83 13.78
C PHE A 194 5.10 8.08 14.51
N SER A 195 3.81 8.42 14.38
CA SER A 195 3.18 9.53 15.10
C SER A 195 3.20 9.34 16.63
N MET A 196 3.14 8.10 17.12
CA MET A 196 3.25 7.81 18.56
C MET A 196 4.70 8.00 19.05
N LEU A 197 5.69 7.53 18.27
CA LEU A 197 7.10 7.59 18.64
C LEU A 197 7.68 9.01 18.60
N THR A 198 7.22 9.83 17.66
CA THR A 198 7.68 11.21 17.48
C THR A 198 6.90 12.21 18.33
N ASN A 199 5.94 11.74 19.14
CA ASN A 199 5.15 12.61 20.01
C ASN A 199 5.92 12.97 21.28
N SER A 200 6.07 14.26 21.56
CA SER A 200 6.70 14.75 22.78
C SER A 200 5.76 14.70 23.99
N ASN A 201 4.44 14.68 23.79
CA ASN A 201 3.46 14.61 24.88
C ASN A 201 3.30 13.16 25.37
N LYS A 202 4.00 12.78 26.45
CA LYS A 202 4.00 11.41 26.98
C LYS A 202 2.65 10.92 27.54
N ASP A 203 1.70 11.81 27.77
CA ASP A 203 0.39 11.48 28.35
C ASP A 203 -0.75 11.50 27.32
N TRP A 204 -0.45 11.56 26.01
CA TRP A 204 -1.44 11.51 24.93
C TRP A 204 -2.48 10.39 25.09
N TRP A 205 -2.02 9.22 25.55
CA TRP A 205 -2.82 8.00 25.71
C TRP A 205 -3.87 8.09 26.82
N ARG A 206 -3.80 9.11 27.70
CA ARG A 206 -4.82 9.38 28.72
C ARG A 206 -6.04 10.12 28.16
N HIS A 207 -5.90 10.77 27.01
CA HIS A 207 -6.97 11.53 26.37
C HIS A 207 -7.83 10.64 25.47
N ASN A 208 -7.30 10.34 24.28
CA ASN A 208 -7.91 9.50 23.27
C ASN A 208 -6.86 9.15 22.21
N PHE A 209 -7.15 8.17 21.36
CA PHE A 209 -6.30 7.77 20.26
C PHE A 209 -6.20 8.87 19.19
N SER A 210 -7.29 9.59 18.94
CA SER A 210 -7.31 10.71 18.00
C SER A 210 -6.55 11.96 18.48
N PHE A 211 -6.09 11.99 19.74
CA PHE A 211 -5.28 13.06 20.30
C PHE A 211 -4.04 13.30 19.46
N LEU A 212 -3.47 12.22 18.92
CA LEU A 212 -2.28 12.25 18.07
C LEU A 212 -2.45 13.21 16.88
N GLY A 213 -3.69 13.43 16.41
CA GLY A 213 -4.01 14.34 15.31
C GLY A 213 -4.33 15.78 15.73
N THR A 214 -4.46 16.09 17.02
CA THR A 214 -4.89 17.42 17.50
C THR A 214 -3.77 18.46 17.47
N ALA A 215 -4.13 19.74 17.51
CA ALA A 215 -3.18 20.86 17.60
C ALA A 215 -2.30 20.82 18.87
N ASN A 216 -2.74 20.09 19.91
CA ASN A 216 -2.00 19.90 21.17
C ASN A 216 -0.97 18.76 21.11
N SER A 217 -0.87 18.06 19.98
CA SER A 217 0.09 16.99 19.73
C SER A 217 1.24 17.52 18.87
N SER A 218 2.49 17.16 19.22
CA SER A 218 3.64 17.47 18.36
C SER A 218 3.58 16.63 17.09
N ASN A 219 3.85 17.23 15.93
CA ASN A 219 3.81 16.54 14.64
C ASN A 219 2.46 15.90 14.30
N SER A 220 1.36 16.50 14.76
CA SER A 220 0.00 15.99 14.57
C SER A 220 -0.42 15.73 13.13
N TRP A 221 0.19 16.46 12.20
CA TRP A 221 0.03 16.27 10.76
C TRP A 221 0.38 14.85 10.30
N GLN A 222 1.32 14.15 10.95
CA GLN A 222 1.74 12.78 10.58
C GLN A 222 0.57 11.80 10.75
N PHE A 223 -0.14 11.88 11.87
CA PHE A 223 -1.30 11.04 12.15
C PHE A 223 -2.44 11.34 11.17
N ASN A 224 -2.75 12.63 10.97
CA ASN A 224 -3.84 13.06 10.09
C ASN A 224 -3.60 12.66 8.64
N ILE A 225 -2.40 12.92 8.10
CA ILE A 225 -2.03 12.53 6.73
C ILE A 225 -2.09 11.02 6.55
N THR A 226 -1.66 10.25 7.57
CA THR A 226 -1.76 8.79 7.57
C THR A 226 -3.19 8.32 7.35
N LEU A 227 -4.17 8.87 8.08
CA LEU A 227 -5.58 8.50 7.92
C LEU A 227 -6.13 8.92 6.54
N ILE A 228 -5.81 10.13 6.08
CA ILE A 228 -6.27 10.67 4.79
C ILE A 228 -5.78 9.82 3.62
N PHE A 229 -4.49 9.52 3.56
CA PHE A 229 -3.94 8.74 2.44
C PHE A 229 -4.28 7.26 2.52
N SER A 230 -4.49 6.72 3.71
CA SER A 230 -5.04 5.37 3.87
C SER A 230 -6.47 5.27 3.34
N ALA A 231 -7.30 6.29 3.58
CA ALA A 231 -8.64 6.39 3.00
C ALA A 231 -8.60 6.49 1.46
N MET A 232 -7.65 7.25 0.90
CA MET A 232 -7.49 7.35 -0.56
C MET A 232 -7.05 6.02 -1.20
N LEU A 233 -6.15 5.28 -0.55
CA LEU A 233 -5.78 3.93 -0.97
C LEU A 233 -6.96 2.96 -0.87
N MET A 234 -7.74 3.03 0.22
CA MET A 234 -8.95 2.25 0.39
C MET A 234 -9.98 2.52 -0.72
N LEU A 235 -10.25 3.79 -1.05
CA LEU A 235 -11.12 4.17 -2.17
C LEU A 235 -10.61 3.64 -3.51
N THR A 236 -9.30 3.68 -3.73
CA THR A 236 -8.67 3.15 -4.94
C THR A 236 -8.87 1.63 -5.05
N LEU A 237 -8.71 0.91 -3.94
CA LEU A 237 -8.90 -0.53 -3.87
C LEU A 237 -10.37 -0.91 -4.06
N ILE A 238 -11.30 -0.18 -3.43
CA ILE A 238 -12.74 -0.36 -3.63
C ILE A 238 -13.12 -0.15 -5.09
N ASP A 239 -12.62 0.91 -5.74
CA ASP A 239 -12.89 1.19 -7.15
C ASP A 239 -12.47 0.02 -8.05
N TYR A 240 -11.23 -0.43 -7.92
CA TYR A 240 -10.72 -1.56 -8.71
C TYR A 240 -11.50 -2.86 -8.44
N LEU A 241 -11.62 -3.25 -7.16
CA LEU A 241 -12.21 -4.53 -6.78
C LEU A 241 -13.68 -4.59 -7.18
N PHE A 242 -14.45 -3.54 -6.91
CA PHE A 242 -15.89 -3.57 -7.17
C PHE A 242 -16.24 -3.37 -8.65
N VAL A 243 -15.41 -2.67 -9.44
CA VAL A 243 -15.59 -2.63 -10.90
C VAL A 243 -15.46 -4.03 -11.49
N ASN A 244 -14.44 -4.80 -11.08
CA ASN A 244 -14.23 -6.15 -11.59
C ASN A 244 -15.18 -7.18 -10.98
N LEU A 245 -15.49 -7.06 -9.69
CA LEU A 245 -16.45 -7.92 -9.01
C LEU A 245 -17.87 -7.75 -9.57
N SER A 246 -18.28 -6.53 -9.93
CA SER A 246 -19.61 -6.26 -10.51
C SER A 246 -19.78 -6.90 -11.88
N LYS A 247 -18.70 -7.18 -12.62
CA LYS A 247 -18.76 -7.94 -13.88
C LYS A 247 -19.16 -9.41 -13.64
N LYS A 248 -18.73 -9.98 -12.51
CA LYS A 248 -18.98 -11.38 -12.12
C LYS A 248 -20.30 -11.57 -11.38
N TYR A 249 -20.61 -10.63 -10.49
CA TYR A 249 -21.84 -10.62 -9.70
C TYR A 249 -22.60 -9.30 -9.94
N PRO A 250 -23.28 -9.17 -11.09
CA PRO A 250 -24.05 -7.97 -11.39
C PRO A 250 -25.25 -7.87 -10.44
N GLY A 251 -25.57 -6.65 -10.00
CA GLY A 251 -26.76 -6.36 -9.22
C GLY A 251 -26.52 -5.45 -8.01
N TRP A 252 -27.60 -5.13 -7.32
CA TRP A 252 -27.60 -4.17 -6.20
C TRP A 252 -26.82 -4.66 -4.98
N ARG A 253 -26.75 -5.98 -4.77
CA ARG A 253 -26.15 -6.62 -3.59
C ARG A 253 -24.70 -6.16 -3.39
N VAL A 254 -23.86 -6.35 -4.40
CA VAL A 254 -22.44 -5.94 -4.37
C VAL A 254 -22.29 -4.43 -4.23
N GLN A 255 -23.21 -3.64 -4.82
CA GLN A 255 -23.15 -2.18 -4.71
C GLN A 255 -23.44 -1.67 -3.30
N VAL A 256 -24.28 -2.34 -2.51
CA VAL A 256 -24.50 -1.95 -1.10
C VAL A 256 -23.19 -2.06 -0.31
N THR A 257 -22.46 -3.17 -0.44
CA THR A 257 -21.13 -3.31 0.19
C THR A 257 -20.16 -2.24 -0.32
N ARG A 258 -20.17 -1.95 -1.62
CA ARG A 258 -19.34 -0.89 -2.21
C ARG A 258 -19.59 0.47 -1.55
N TRP A 259 -20.86 0.86 -1.44
CA TRP A 259 -21.25 2.15 -0.86
C TRP A 259 -20.91 2.24 0.63
N LEU A 260 -21.12 1.16 1.39
CA LEU A 260 -20.74 1.11 2.79
C LEU A 260 -19.22 1.20 2.98
N LEU A 261 -18.43 0.54 2.13
CA LEU A 261 -16.96 0.65 2.17
C LEU A 261 -16.47 2.04 1.74
N ASN A 262 -17.14 2.68 0.76
CA ASN A 262 -16.85 4.07 0.40
C ASN A 262 -17.15 5.02 1.57
N LEU A 263 -18.27 4.83 2.27
CA LEU A 263 -18.61 5.58 3.47
C LEU A 263 -17.57 5.36 4.57
N MET A 264 -17.14 4.12 4.78
CA MET A 264 -16.06 3.80 5.72
C MET A 264 -14.77 4.55 5.40
N ALA A 265 -14.32 4.52 4.14
CA ALA A 265 -13.13 5.24 3.71
C ALA A 265 -13.30 6.76 3.87
N ALA A 266 -14.48 7.30 3.56
CA ALA A 266 -14.79 8.71 3.76
C ALA A 266 -14.75 9.09 5.26
N CYS A 267 -15.27 8.25 6.15
CA CYS A 267 -15.18 8.46 7.59
C CYS A 267 -13.72 8.41 8.08
N LEU A 268 -12.94 7.43 7.63
CA LEU A 268 -11.51 7.31 7.97
C LEU A 268 -10.73 8.58 7.57
N GLY A 269 -10.90 9.04 6.33
CA GLY A 269 -10.28 10.28 5.86
C GLY A 269 -10.83 11.52 6.58
N GLY A 270 -12.12 11.53 6.89
CA GLY A 270 -12.79 12.61 7.62
C GLY A 270 -12.24 12.81 9.04
N VAL A 271 -11.96 11.72 9.76
CA VAL A 271 -11.32 11.79 11.10
C VAL A 271 -9.94 12.46 11.02
N GLY A 272 -9.18 12.21 9.95
CA GLY A 272 -7.89 12.88 9.72
C GLY A 272 -8.02 14.33 9.24
N LEU A 273 -9.04 14.65 8.42
CA LEU A 273 -9.29 16.01 7.91
C LEU A 273 -9.82 16.96 8.98
N PHE A 274 -10.58 16.44 9.94
CA PHE A 274 -11.17 17.20 11.03
C PHE A 274 -10.63 16.65 12.35
N PRO A 275 -9.43 17.05 12.79
CA PRO A 275 -8.87 16.60 14.04
C PRO A 275 -9.76 16.95 15.23
N ASN A 276 -9.56 16.25 16.35
CA ASN A 276 -10.37 16.41 17.55
C ASN A 276 -10.04 17.69 18.36
N ASP A 277 -9.86 18.82 17.66
CA ASP A 277 -9.66 20.13 18.25
C ASP A 277 -10.99 20.74 18.71
N PRO A 278 -11.00 21.67 19.68
CA PRO A 278 -12.24 22.25 20.21
C PRO A 278 -13.20 22.79 19.14
N ARG A 279 -12.67 23.34 18.04
CA ARG A 279 -13.44 23.85 16.90
C ARG A 279 -14.19 22.75 16.13
N PHE A 280 -13.59 21.57 16.01
CA PHE A 280 -14.11 20.47 15.19
C PHE A 280 -14.59 19.27 16.00
N HIS A 281 -14.49 19.33 17.34
CA HIS A 281 -14.82 18.22 18.25
C HIS A 281 -16.14 17.53 17.92
N LEU A 282 -17.23 18.30 17.78
CA LEU A 282 -18.54 17.73 17.44
C LEU A 282 -18.56 17.03 16.08
N LEU A 283 -17.89 17.60 15.07
CA LEU A 283 -17.82 17.02 13.73
C LEU A 283 -16.97 15.75 13.73
N HIS A 284 -15.81 15.78 14.38
CA HIS A 284 -14.91 14.64 14.55
C HIS A 284 -15.63 13.46 15.23
N ASP A 285 -16.28 13.70 16.37
CA ASP A 285 -17.03 12.68 17.10
C ASP A 285 -18.14 12.06 16.24
N ARG A 286 -18.86 12.88 15.47
CA ARG A 286 -19.93 12.39 14.58
C ARG A 286 -19.37 11.51 13.47
N ILE A 287 -18.26 11.91 12.84
CA ILE A 287 -17.60 11.13 11.80
C ILE A 287 -17.08 9.80 12.39
N ALA A 288 -16.44 9.83 13.55
CA ALA A 288 -15.94 8.64 14.23
C ALA A 288 -17.07 7.68 14.61
N MET A 289 -18.20 8.19 15.11
CA MET A 289 -19.39 7.37 15.38
C MET A 289 -19.95 6.73 14.11
N TRP A 290 -20.07 7.48 13.01
CA TRP A 290 -20.53 6.92 11.73
C TRP A 290 -19.57 5.86 11.18
N MET A 291 -18.27 5.99 11.43
CA MET A 291 -17.28 4.96 11.10
C MET A 291 -17.62 3.64 11.82
N VAL A 292 -17.87 3.68 13.14
CA VAL A 292 -18.24 2.51 13.93
C VAL A 292 -19.57 1.91 13.48
N TYR A 293 -20.59 2.73 13.26
CA TYR A 293 -21.89 2.25 12.78
C TYR A 293 -21.80 1.58 11.41
N THR A 294 -21.05 2.19 10.49
CA THR A 294 -20.81 1.61 9.16
C THR A 294 -20.10 0.27 9.26
N MET A 295 -19.15 0.12 10.19
CA MET A 295 -18.45 -1.14 10.43
C MET A 295 -19.42 -2.25 10.89
N LEU A 296 -20.25 -1.96 11.88
CA LEU A 296 -21.22 -2.92 12.41
C LEU A 296 -22.26 -3.30 11.35
N ILE A 297 -22.74 -2.32 10.57
CA ILE A 297 -23.65 -2.56 9.45
C ILE A 297 -22.97 -3.46 8.40
N LEU A 298 -21.71 -3.20 8.03
CA LEU A 298 -20.95 -4.02 7.08
C LEU A 298 -20.86 -5.48 7.53
N VAL A 299 -20.47 -5.72 8.79
CA VAL A 299 -20.35 -7.07 9.37
C VAL A 299 -21.66 -7.85 9.28
N VAL A 300 -22.79 -7.19 9.54
CA VAL A 300 -24.11 -7.81 9.50
C VAL A 300 -24.56 -8.03 8.05
N VAL A 301 -24.41 -7.00 7.22
CA VAL A 301 -24.96 -6.94 5.85
C VAL A 301 -24.22 -7.86 4.87
N VAL A 302 -22.92 -8.12 5.09
CA VAL A 302 -22.05 -8.89 4.18
C VAL A 302 -22.63 -10.27 3.83
N ARG A 303 -23.38 -10.91 4.75
CA ARG A 303 -24.01 -12.22 4.51
C ARG A 303 -25.02 -12.24 3.37
N TRP A 304 -25.67 -11.10 3.10
CA TRP A 304 -26.70 -10.97 2.07
C TRP A 304 -26.17 -10.28 0.81
N THR A 305 -25.19 -9.39 0.96
CA THR A 305 -24.69 -8.58 -0.15
C THR A 305 -23.57 -9.22 -0.92
N MET A 306 -22.86 -10.18 -0.33
CA MET A 306 -21.69 -10.81 -0.93
C MET A 306 -21.92 -12.33 -1.14
N PRO A 307 -22.23 -12.77 -2.38
CA PRO A 307 -22.62 -14.16 -2.65
C PRO A 307 -21.47 -15.17 -2.50
N MET A 308 -20.22 -14.71 -2.49
CA MET A 308 -19.01 -15.54 -2.41
C MET A 308 -18.50 -15.75 -0.97
N MET A 309 -19.25 -15.34 0.05
CA MET A 309 -18.80 -15.43 1.44
C MET A 309 -18.75 -16.88 1.92
N THR A 310 -17.60 -17.26 2.52
CA THR A 310 -17.44 -18.57 3.15
C THR A 310 -18.05 -18.57 4.56
N LYS A 311 -18.48 -19.75 5.04
CA LYS A 311 -18.98 -19.89 6.43
C LYS A 311 -17.93 -19.48 7.46
N THR A 312 -16.65 -19.76 7.20
CA THR A 312 -15.52 -19.36 8.04
C THR A 312 -15.43 -17.84 8.15
N PHE A 313 -15.50 -17.12 7.03
CA PHE A 313 -15.43 -15.66 7.04
C PHE A 313 -16.64 -15.03 7.75
N LEU A 314 -17.85 -15.57 7.56
CA LEU A 314 -19.04 -15.09 8.28
C LEU A 314 -18.93 -15.31 9.79
N THR A 315 -18.42 -16.47 10.21
CA THR A 315 -18.18 -16.77 11.64
C THR A 315 -17.19 -15.77 12.22
N LEU A 316 -16.06 -15.56 11.54
CA LEU A 316 -15.06 -14.57 11.95
C LEU A 316 -15.65 -13.16 12.02
N SER A 317 -16.51 -12.79 11.06
CA SER A 317 -17.21 -11.50 11.04
C SER A 317 -18.09 -11.32 12.28
N TYR A 318 -18.86 -12.33 12.68
CA TYR A 318 -19.67 -12.27 13.89
C TYR A 318 -18.85 -12.25 15.17
N VAL A 319 -17.73 -12.98 15.23
CA VAL A 319 -16.81 -12.90 16.37
C VAL A 319 -16.25 -11.49 16.49
N ILE A 320 -15.76 -10.91 15.39
CA ILE A 320 -15.23 -9.55 15.36
C ILE A 320 -16.32 -8.54 15.76
N GLY A 321 -17.53 -8.64 15.20
CA GLY A 321 -18.65 -7.78 15.57
C GLY A 321 -19.01 -7.91 17.06
N GLY A 322 -19.00 -9.13 17.59
CA GLY A 322 -19.21 -9.41 19.01
C GLY A 322 -18.13 -8.79 19.89
N VAL A 323 -16.85 -8.93 19.53
CA VAL A 323 -15.73 -8.31 20.25
C VAL A 323 -15.82 -6.78 20.22
N LEU A 324 -16.20 -6.18 19.09
CA LEU A 324 -16.43 -4.73 18.99
C LEU A 324 -17.59 -4.28 19.91
N ALA A 325 -18.69 -5.03 19.93
CA ALA A 325 -19.82 -4.74 20.80
C ALA A 325 -19.46 -4.88 22.29
N VAL A 326 -18.75 -5.95 22.67
CA VAL A 326 -18.26 -6.15 24.04
C VAL A 326 -17.28 -5.06 24.45
N SER A 327 -16.37 -4.66 23.55
CA SER A 327 -15.42 -3.56 23.80
C SER A 327 -16.15 -2.24 24.04
N TYR A 328 -17.21 -1.96 23.26
CA TYR A 328 -18.06 -0.80 23.47
C TYR A 328 -18.78 -0.84 24.83
N ILE A 329 -19.31 -2.00 25.23
CA ILE A 329 -19.97 -2.16 26.52
C ILE A 329 -18.98 -1.98 27.68
N ALA A 330 -17.80 -2.59 27.55
CA ALA A 330 -16.71 -2.49 28.53
C ALA A 330 -16.24 -1.05 28.72
N PHE A 331 -16.18 -0.26 27.63
CA PHE A 331 -15.88 1.17 27.68
C PHE A 331 -17.03 1.99 28.28
N LYS A 332 -18.23 1.92 27.69
CA LYS A 332 -19.30 2.88 27.95
C LYS A 332 -20.04 2.62 29.27
N PHE A 333 -20.31 1.35 29.58
CA PHE A 333 -21.16 0.97 30.71
C PHE A 333 -20.34 0.45 31.90
N VAL A 334 -19.36 -0.41 31.63
CA VAL A 334 -18.52 -1.00 32.70
C VAL A 334 -17.37 -0.06 33.12
N ARG A 335 -16.97 0.87 32.24
CA ARG A 335 -15.82 1.78 32.44
C ARG A 335 -14.50 1.05 32.69
N TYR A 336 -14.37 -0.17 32.17
CA TYR A 336 -13.16 -0.98 32.28
C TYR A 336 -12.09 -0.52 31.28
N LEU A 337 -12.48 -0.28 30.02
CA LEU A 337 -11.57 0.25 29.00
C LEU A 337 -11.50 1.78 29.10
N SER A 338 -10.29 2.33 28.97
CA SER A 338 -10.14 3.76 28.66
C SER A 338 -10.63 4.04 27.24
N LEU A 339 -10.95 5.31 26.93
CA LEU A 339 -11.36 5.71 25.59
C LEU A 339 -10.29 5.34 24.55
N THR A 340 -9.03 5.65 24.83
CA THR A 340 -7.88 5.29 23.97
C THR A 340 -7.78 3.79 23.73
N ALA A 341 -7.91 2.96 24.77
CA ALA A 341 -7.82 1.51 24.64
C ALA A 341 -8.96 0.96 23.77
N PHE A 342 -10.17 1.46 23.98
CA PHE A 342 -11.33 1.13 23.15
C PHE A 342 -11.11 1.53 21.69
N GLU A 343 -10.66 2.75 21.42
CA GLU A 343 -10.43 3.26 20.06
C GLU A 343 -9.33 2.47 19.33
N MET A 344 -8.21 2.17 20.01
CA MET A 344 -7.13 1.36 19.43
C MET A 344 -7.58 -0.06 19.10
N LEU A 345 -8.31 -0.72 20.01
CA LEU A 345 -8.86 -2.06 19.77
C LEU A 345 -9.88 -2.05 18.63
N ALA A 346 -10.83 -1.11 18.67
CA ALA A 346 -11.87 -1.01 17.65
C ALA A 346 -11.27 -0.72 16.27
N PHE A 347 -10.32 0.20 16.19
CA PHE A 347 -9.61 0.52 14.96
C PHE A 347 -8.82 -0.68 14.42
N GLY A 348 -7.99 -1.33 15.26
CA GLY A 348 -7.15 -2.46 14.83
C GLY A 348 -7.96 -3.68 14.38
N ILE A 349 -9.03 -4.01 15.10
CA ILE A 349 -9.94 -5.12 14.76
C ILE A 349 -10.73 -4.80 13.49
N ALA A 350 -11.31 -3.61 13.39
CA ALA A 350 -12.07 -3.21 12.20
C ALA A 350 -11.18 -3.16 10.95
N PHE A 351 -9.97 -2.61 11.08
CA PHE A 351 -9.02 -2.55 9.98
C PHE A 351 -8.61 -3.96 9.51
N SER A 352 -8.35 -4.87 10.45
CA SER A 352 -8.02 -6.27 10.15
C SER A 352 -9.15 -6.98 9.41
N TRP A 353 -10.41 -6.75 9.80
CA TRP A 353 -11.57 -7.28 9.09
C TRP A 353 -11.69 -6.73 7.67
N ILE A 354 -11.45 -5.42 7.47
CA ILE A 354 -11.45 -4.79 6.14
C ILE A 354 -10.36 -5.41 5.24
N LEU A 355 -9.15 -5.61 5.76
CA LEU A 355 -8.07 -6.27 5.03
C LEU A 355 -8.45 -7.69 4.59
N LEU A 356 -9.03 -8.48 5.49
CA LEU A 356 -9.49 -9.84 5.19
C LEU A 356 -10.61 -9.85 4.14
N LEU A 357 -11.54 -8.90 4.21
CA LEU A 357 -12.59 -8.75 3.22
C LEU A 357 -11.99 -8.43 1.84
N PHE A 358 -11.04 -7.50 1.76
CA PHE A 358 -10.39 -7.15 0.49
C PHE A 358 -9.58 -8.32 -0.08
N GLN A 359 -8.85 -9.06 0.75
CA GLN A 359 -8.14 -10.27 0.31
C GLN A 359 -9.10 -11.33 -0.26
N LEU A 360 -10.26 -11.52 0.36
CA LEU A 360 -11.27 -12.46 -0.13
C LEU A 360 -11.86 -12.01 -1.48
N ILE A 361 -12.16 -10.71 -1.63
CA ILE A 361 -12.66 -10.15 -2.88
C ILE A 361 -11.58 -10.25 -3.97
N GLU A 362 -10.34 -9.89 -3.65
CA GLU A 362 -9.20 -9.98 -4.57
C GLU A 362 -9.01 -11.41 -5.06
N ALA A 363 -9.04 -12.40 -4.17
CA ALA A 363 -8.93 -13.81 -4.55
C ALA A 363 -10.04 -14.23 -5.53
N VAL A 364 -11.26 -13.71 -5.38
CA VAL A 364 -12.39 -14.03 -6.28
C VAL A 364 -12.28 -13.30 -7.63
N VAL A 365 -11.76 -12.08 -7.63
CA VAL A 365 -11.50 -11.27 -8.83
C VAL A 365 -10.32 -11.85 -9.63
N GLN A 366 -9.26 -12.32 -8.97
CA GLN A 366 -8.08 -12.88 -9.62
C GLN A 366 -8.25 -14.33 -10.09
N ARG A 367 -9.16 -15.11 -9.48
CA ARG A 367 -9.44 -16.50 -9.87
C ARG A 367 -10.06 -16.68 -11.26
N ASP A 368 -10.35 -15.61 -11.99
CA ASP A 368 -10.77 -15.65 -13.40
C ASP A 368 -9.61 -15.94 -14.37
N VAL A 369 -8.66 -16.79 -13.97
CA VAL A 369 -7.77 -17.46 -14.91
C VAL A 369 -8.66 -18.38 -15.75
N ARG A 370 -8.77 -18.11 -17.06
CA ARG A 370 -9.49 -18.98 -17.99
C ARG A 370 -8.94 -20.39 -17.85
N LEU A 371 -9.73 -21.30 -17.29
CA LEU A 371 -9.35 -22.71 -17.19
C LEU A 371 -9.39 -23.28 -18.61
N PHE A 372 -8.22 -23.60 -19.13
CA PHE A 372 -8.10 -24.34 -20.37
C PHE A 372 -8.03 -25.82 -20.03
N THR A 373 -8.95 -26.61 -20.59
CA THR A 373 -8.83 -28.07 -20.51
C THR A 373 -7.60 -28.48 -21.30
N VAL A 374 -6.71 -29.24 -20.67
CA VAL A 374 -5.56 -29.78 -21.35
C VAL A 374 -5.58 -31.30 -21.23
N GLU A 375 -5.48 -31.97 -22.37
CA GLU A 375 -5.35 -33.42 -22.41
C GLU A 375 -3.89 -33.81 -22.14
N LEU A 376 -3.73 -34.66 -21.14
CA LEU A 376 -2.47 -35.36 -20.88
C LEU A 376 -2.39 -36.51 -21.89
N VAL A 377 -1.56 -36.33 -22.91
CA VAL A 377 -1.15 -37.46 -23.76
C VAL A 377 -0.17 -38.27 -22.92
N ALA A 378 -0.48 -39.56 -22.72
CA ALA A 378 0.40 -40.49 -22.05
C ALA A 378 1.75 -40.50 -22.78
N GLU A 379 2.84 -40.41 -22.01
CA GLU A 379 4.16 -40.66 -22.54
C GLU A 379 4.18 -42.16 -22.91
N GLU A 380 4.25 -42.47 -24.21
CA GLU A 380 4.64 -43.80 -24.65
C GLU A 380 6.08 -43.98 -24.15
N ASN A 381 6.20 -44.64 -23.00
CA ASN A 381 7.46 -45.27 -22.64
C ASN A 381 7.71 -46.30 -23.74
N ASP A 382 8.49 -45.92 -24.75
CA ASP A 382 9.33 -46.89 -25.44
C ASP A 382 10.24 -47.47 -24.36
N GLU A 383 9.75 -48.52 -23.71
CA GLU A 383 10.58 -49.50 -23.05
C GLU A 383 11.62 -49.93 -24.07
N VAL A 384 12.82 -49.37 -23.96
CA VAL A 384 14.01 -49.89 -24.62
C VAL A 384 14.19 -51.30 -24.08
N SER A 385 13.63 -52.26 -24.81
CA SER A 385 13.89 -53.67 -24.63
C SER A 385 15.34 -53.95 -25.07
N HIS A 386 16.19 -54.22 -24.08
CA HIS A 386 17.51 -54.86 -24.14
C HIS A 386 18.70 -54.09 -24.74
#